data_AF-A0A7N2LFG7-F1
#
_entry.id   AF-A0A7N2LFG7-F1
#
_cell.length_a   1.000
_cell.length_b   1.000
_cell.length_c   1.000
_cell.angle_alpha   90.00
_cell.angle_beta   90.00
_cell.angle_gamma   90.00
#
_symmetry.space_group_name_H-M   'P 1'
#
loop_
_entity.id
_entity.type
_entity.pdbx_description
1 polymer ?
#
loop_
_entity_poly.entity_id
_entity_poly.type
_entity_poly.pdbx_seq_one_letter_code
_entity_poly.pdbx_strand_id
1 'polypeptide(L)' 'MAPSSSQVQWHPPPTGVYKINFDEAVFKDIGKAGVGVVVRNSDVQALASLSEQKLLQFSRVLEIEGKSSNTG' A
#
# COMPACT_ATOMS: atom_id res chain seq x y z
N MET A 1 15.66 34.51 9.35
CA MET A 1 15.89 33.57 8.23
C MET A 1 14.94 32.40 8.39
N ALA A 2 13.99 32.22 7.47
CA ALA A 2 13.17 31.00 7.43
C ALA A 2 14.02 29.85 6.89
N PRO A 3 13.83 28.59 7.34
CA PRO A 3 14.53 27.45 6.75
C PRO A 3 14.11 27.32 5.29
N SER A 4 15.07 27.37 4.37
CA SER A 4 14.84 26.96 2.99
C SER A 4 14.49 25.47 3.03
N SER A 5 13.23 25.11 2.78
CA SER A 5 12.88 23.72 2.57
C SER A 5 13.60 23.26 1.31
N SER A 6 14.67 22.49 1.48
CA SER A 6 15.27 21.76 0.36
C SER A 6 14.20 20.80 -0.16
N GLN A 7 13.46 21.20 -1.18
CA GLN A 7 12.52 20.32 -1.85
C GLN A 7 13.33 19.13 -2.38
N VAL A 8 12.99 17.93 -1.90
CA VAL A 8 13.56 16.70 -2.44
C VAL A 8 13.03 16.56 -3.86
N GLN A 9 13.87 16.88 -4.83
CA GLN A 9 13.56 16.71 -6.25
C GLN A 9 13.84 15.25 -6.64
N TRP A 10 12.88 14.64 -7.33
CA TRP A 10 13.07 13.31 -7.87
C TRP A 10 14.02 13.35 -9.07
N HIS A 11 15.01 12.45 -9.06
CA HIS A 11 15.96 12.28 -10.16
C HIS A 11 15.95 10.82 -10.66
N PRO A 12 16.19 10.60 -11.96
CA PRO A 12 16.42 9.25 -12.50
C PRO A 12 17.60 8.56 -11.79
N PRO A 13 17.60 7.21 -11.70
CA PRO A 13 18.76 6.49 -11.20
C PRO A 13 19.96 6.64 -12.17
N PRO A 14 21.20 6.45 -11.69
CA PRO A 14 22.37 6.39 -12.57
C PRO A 14 22.25 5.28 -13.63
N THR A 15 22.95 5.44 -14.75
CA THR A 15 23.03 4.42 -15.80
C THR A 15 23.50 3.07 -15.24
N GLY A 16 22.85 1.98 -15.66
CA GLY A 16 23.14 0.63 -15.17
C GLY A 16 22.48 0.29 -13.82
N VAL A 17 21.74 1.23 -13.21
CA VAL A 17 20.98 1.01 -11.98
C VAL A 17 19.49 1.04 -12.28
N TYR A 18 18.75 0.12 -11.65
CA TYR A 18 17.29 0.14 -11.64
C TYR A 18 16.77 0.71 -10.33
N LYS A 19 15.73 1.55 -10.41
CA LYS A 19 15.01 2.07 -9.25
C LYS A 19 13.68 1.33 -9.13
N ILE A 20 13.40 0.79 -7.96
CA ILE A 20 12.14 0.14 -7.63
C ILE A 20 11.36 1.07 -6.72
N ASN A 21 10.20 1.54 -7.17
CA ASN A 21 9.26 2.29 -6.33
C ASN A 21 8.16 1.34 -5.89
N PHE A 22 7.78 1.38 -4.61
CA PHE A 22 6.62 0.67 -4.08
C PHE A 22 5.70 1.64 -3.35
N ASP A 23 4.40 1.35 -3.36
CA ASP A 23 3.39 2.11 -2.61
C ASP A 23 2.30 1.16 -2.08
N GLU A 24 1.73 1.53 -0.94
CA GLU A 24 0.71 0.73 -0.25
C GLU A 24 -0.65 1.43 -0.34
N ALA A 25 -1.70 0.64 -0.54
CA ALA A 25 -3.08 1.12 -0.57
C ALA A 25 -3.94 0.33 0.40
N VAL A 26 -4.77 1.00 1.20
CA VAL A 26 -5.72 0.35 2.11
C VAL A 26 -7.14 0.62 1.62
N PHE A 27 -7.88 -0.44 1.32
CA PHE A 27 -9.28 -0.43 0.88
C PHE A 27 -10.17 -0.89 2.04
N LYS A 28 -10.44 0.04 2.97
CA LYS A 28 -11.15 -0.25 4.23
C LYS A 28 -12.53 -0.87 4.01
N ASP A 29 -13.28 -0.35 3.04
CA ASP A 29 -14.67 -0.76 2.76
C ASP A 29 -14.81 -2.23 2.37
N ILE A 30 -13.75 -2.81 1.80
CA ILE A 30 -13.71 -4.22 1.38
C ILE A 30 -12.70 -5.05 2.18
N GLY A 31 -12.15 -4.48 3.26
CA GLY A 31 -11.17 -5.15 4.11
C GLY A 31 -9.95 -5.66 3.34
N LYS A 32 -9.40 -4.89 2.41
CA LYS A 32 -8.20 -5.26 1.63
C LYS A 32 -7.08 -4.25 1.80
N ALA A 33 -5.85 -4.72 1.58
CA ALA A 33 -4.70 -3.89 1.30
C ALA A 33 -4.12 -4.29 -0.07
N GLY A 34 -3.45 -3.36 -0.73
CA GLY A 34 -2.72 -3.61 -1.95
C GLY A 34 -1.33 -3.01 -1.91
N VAL A 35 -0.45 -3.56 -2.75
CA VAL A 35 0.90 -3.06 -2.99
C VAL A 35 1.08 -2.86 -4.48
N GLY A 36 1.53 -1.67 -4.86
CA GLY A 36 1.96 -1.34 -6.21
C GLY A 36 3.49 -1.29 -6.26
N VAL A 37 4.09 -1.85 -7.31
CA VAL A 37 5.54 -1.79 -7.55
C VAL A 37 5.80 -1.38 -9.00
N VAL A 38 6.80 -0.52 -9.23
CA VAL A 38 7.29 -0.19 -10.57
C VAL A 38 8.82 -0.22 -10.58
N VAL A 39 9.39 -0.98 -11.53
CA VAL A 39 10.83 -1.00 -11.81
C VAL A 39 11.12 -0.04 -12.95
N ARG A 40 12.04 0.91 -12.74
CA ARG A 40 12.44 1.91 -13.72
C ARG A 40 13.93 1.89 -14.02
N ASN A 41 14.31 2.16 -15.26
CA ASN A 41 15.70 2.38 -15.65
C ASN A 41 16.12 3.86 -15.53
N SER A 42 17.37 4.16 -15.90
CA SER A 42 17.93 5.52 -15.93
C SER A 42 17.23 6.45 -16.92
N ASP A 43 16.60 5.91 -17.95
CA ASP A 43 15.88 6.67 -18.98
C ASP A 43 14.44 6.98 -18.56
N VAL A 44 14.11 6.79 -17.28
CA VAL A 44 12.79 7.04 -16.68
C VAL A 44 11.71 6.09 -17.24
N GLN A 45 12.09 5.03 -17.95
CA GLN A 45 11.15 4.06 -18.52
C GLN A 45 10.78 3.02 -17.46
N ALA A 46 9.49 2.67 -17.38
CA ALA A 46 9.02 1.55 -16.59
C ALA A 46 9.26 0.24 -17.35
N LEU A 47 10.09 -0.63 -16.79
CA LEU A 47 10.41 -1.93 -17.39
C LEU A 47 9.46 -3.03 -16.94
N ALA A 48 8.97 -2.93 -15.70
CA ALA A 48 8.01 -3.86 -15.13
C ALA A 48 7.17 -3.16 -14.06
N SER A 49 5.98 -3.68 -13.84
CA SER A 49 5.09 -3.24 -12.77
C SER A 49 4.32 -4.42 -12.18
N LEU A 50 4.01 -4.33 -10.89
CA LEU A 50 3.19 -5.30 -10.16
C LEU A 50 2.11 -4.54 -9.39
N SER A 51 0.91 -5.10 -9.34
CA SER A 51 -0.17 -4.60 -8.50
C SER A 51 -0.89 -5.78 -7.89
N GLU A 52 -0.75 -5.96 -6.58
CA GLU A 52 -1.34 -7.07 -5.84
C GLU A 52 -2.30 -6.57 -4.77
N GLN A 53 -3.40 -7.30 -4.54
CA GLN A 53 -4.34 -7.04 -3.46
C GLN A 53 -4.47 -8.28 -2.58
N LYS A 54 -4.49 -8.08 -1.26
CA LYS A 54 -4.69 -9.13 -0.26
C LYS A 54 -5.83 -8.74 0.68
N LEU A 55 -6.62 -9.74 1.06
CA LEU A 55 -7.60 -9.59 2.14
C LEU A 55 -6.84 -9.33 3.45
N LEU A 56 -7.19 -8.24 4.12
CA LEU A 56 -6.80 -8.02 5.49
C LEU A 56 -7.69 -8.92 6.33
N GLN A 57 -7.10 -9.95 6.94
CA GLN A 57 -7.79 -10.71 7.96
C GLN A 57 -7.91 -9.84 9.22
N PHE A 58 -8.83 -8.87 9.19
CA PHE A 58 -9.43 -8.41 10.43
C PHE A 58 -10.27 -9.58 10.90
N SER A 59 -9.78 -10.32 11.90
CA SER A 59 -10.56 -11.36 12.56
C SER A 59 -11.93 -10.76 12.87
N ARG A 60 -12.97 -11.20 12.16
CA ARG A 60 -14.35 -10.86 12.49
C ARG A 60 -14.53 -11.35 13.92
N VAL A 61 -14.57 -10.43 14.88
CA VAL A 61 -15.08 -10.74 16.22
C VAL A 61 -16.48 -11.28 15.96
N LEU A 62 -16.66 -12.59 16.17
CA LEU A 62 -17.97 -13.21 16.09
C LEU A 62 -18.83 -12.48 17.12
N GLU A 63 -19.84 -11.75 16.67
CA GLU A 63 -20.96 -11.38 17.53
C GLU A 63 -21.55 -12.69 18.04
N ILE A 64 -21.26 -13.01 19.29
CA ILE A 64 -21.94 -14.07 20.01
C ILE A 64 -23.35 -13.53 20.26
N GLU A 65 -24.34 -14.01 19.48
CA GLU A 65 -25.75 -13.77 19.77
C GLU A 65 -26.04 -14.29 21.18
N GLY A 66 -26.27 -13.37 22.11
CA GLY A 66 -26.85 -13.69 23.41
C GLY A 66 -28.33 -14.03 23.24
N LYS A 67 -28.65 -15.31 22.99
CA LYS A 67 -30.02 -15.80 23.14
C LYS A 67 -30.35 -15.88 24.63
N SER A 68 -31.00 -14.84 25.16
CA SER A 68 -31.66 -14.91 26.46
C SER A 68 -32.96 -15.68 26.31
N SER A 69 -32.93 -16.98 26.62
CA SER A 69 -34.12 -17.77 26.91
C SER A 69 -34.71 -17.29 28.24
N ASN A 70 -35.89 -16.65 28.21
CA ASN A 70 -36.68 -16.43 29.42
C ASN A 70 -37.88 -17.40 29.40
N THR A 71 -37.75 -18.48 30.17
CA THR A 71 -38.88 -19.24 30.71
C THR A 71 -39.26 -18.60 32.04
N GLY A 72 -40.51 -18.16 32.14
CA GLY A 72 -41.14 -17.61 33.34
C GLY A 72 -42.49 -17.02 33.01
#